data_AF-A0A661SBF1-F1
#
_entry.id   AF-A0A661SBF1-F1
#
_cell.length_a   1.000
_cell.length_b   1.000
_cell.length_c   1.000
_cell.angle_alpha   90.00
_cell.angle_beta   90.00
_cell.angle_gamma   90.00
#
_symmetry.space_group_name_H-M   'P 1'
#
loop_
_entity.id
_entity.type
_entity.pdbx_description
1 polymer ?
#
loop_
_entity_poly.entity_id
_entity_poly.type
_entity_poly.pdbx_seq_one_letter_code
_entity_poly.pdbx_strand_id
1 'polypeptide(L)'
;MMTDAVPNLAQKYCTRVLALVQELAGSDHPARLWLVTRGAQAVADEPDGLSMHQSPLWGMGNVIASEHPDLGCTCIDLSPDASPDESAKSLLSELLSDDDERQIAFRAQGRFAARLARYRFGTPVYENVPVRDNASLYSLKSDREGQPRKKWA
;
A
#
# COMPACT_ATOMS: atom_id res chain seq x y z
N MET A 1 17.82 15.93 -12.26
CA MET A 1 17.22 15.40 -13.50
C MET A 1 16.62 13.99 -13.33
N MET A 2 16.83 13.27 -12.22
CA MET A 2 16.23 11.92 -11.96
C MET A 2 14.94 11.93 -11.12
N THR A 3 14.51 13.06 -10.57
CA THR A 3 13.41 13.15 -9.59
C THR A 3 12.00 13.18 -10.21
N ASP A 4 11.85 13.57 -11.48
CA ASP A 4 10.53 13.73 -12.12
C ASP A 4 9.98 12.41 -12.70
N ALA A 5 10.79 11.35 -12.72
CA ALA A 5 10.41 10.07 -13.32
C ALA A 5 9.41 9.27 -12.46
N VAL A 6 9.56 9.32 -11.14
CA VAL A 6 8.70 8.56 -10.21
C VAL A 6 7.25 9.07 -10.24
N PRO A 7 6.96 10.38 -10.10
CA PRO A 7 5.60 10.89 -10.19
C PRO A 7 4.96 10.63 -11.56
N ASN A 8 5.71 10.79 -12.65
CA ASN A 8 5.19 10.56 -14.00
C ASN A 8 4.81 9.08 -14.25
N LEU A 9 5.61 8.13 -13.77
CA LEU A 9 5.30 6.70 -13.87
C LEU A 9 4.08 6.34 -13.01
N ALA A 10 4.02 6.85 -11.78
CA ALA A 10 2.87 6.67 -10.89
C ALA A 10 1.58 7.17 -11.55
N GLN A 11 1.58 8.40 -12.05
CA GLN A 11 0.44 8.97 -12.75
C GLN A 11 0.04 8.11 -13.96
N LYS A 12 1.01 7.70 -14.78
CA LYS A 12 0.75 6.86 -15.95
C LYS A 12 0.08 5.53 -15.57
N TYR A 13 0.53 4.86 -14.50
CA TYR A 13 -0.07 3.61 -14.05
C TYR A 13 -1.48 3.80 -13.49
N CYS A 14 -1.67 4.80 -12.63
CA CYS A 14 -2.98 5.12 -12.07
C CYS A 14 -3.98 5.47 -13.18
N THR A 15 -3.63 6.30 -14.15
CA THR A 15 -4.51 6.66 -15.27
C THR A 15 -4.92 5.44 -16.09
N ARG A 16 -3.99 4.51 -16.35
CA ARG A 16 -4.31 3.29 -17.12
C ARG A 16 -5.25 2.35 -16.36
N VAL A 17 -5.01 2.16 -15.07
CA VAL A 17 -5.86 1.29 -14.25
C VAL A 17 -7.22 1.95 -14.02
N LEU A 18 -7.28 3.27 -13.84
CA LEU A 18 -8.56 4.01 -13.77
C LEU A 18 -9.40 3.77 -15.03
N ALA A 19 -8.81 3.93 -16.22
CA ALA A 19 -9.53 3.68 -17.48
C ALA A 19 -10.00 2.22 -17.58
N LEU A 20 -9.16 1.25 -17.20
CA LEU A 20 -9.56 -0.17 -17.16
C LEU A 20 -10.75 -0.42 -16.24
N VAL A 21 -10.74 0.15 -15.03
CA VAL A 21 -11.83 -0.02 -14.05
C VAL A 21 -13.12 0.62 -14.56
N GLN A 22 -13.05 1.80 -15.18
CA GLN A 22 -14.22 2.47 -15.75
C GLN A 22 -14.89 1.62 -16.84
N GLU A 23 -14.10 0.98 -17.70
CA GLU A 23 -14.62 0.06 -18.73
C GLU A 23 -15.21 -1.22 -18.13
N LEU A 24 -14.51 -1.85 -17.17
CA LEU A 24 -14.99 -3.06 -16.52
C LEU A 24 -16.30 -2.82 -15.74
N ALA A 25 -16.37 -1.73 -14.97
CA ALA A 25 -17.54 -1.37 -14.18
C ALA A 25 -18.74 -0.95 -15.04
N GLY A 26 -18.51 -0.53 -16.29
CA GLY A 26 -19.57 -0.24 -17.26
C GLY A 26 -20.03 -1.46 -18.06
N SER A 27 -19.41 -2.63 -17.86
CA SER A 27 -19.69 -3.84 -18.63
C SER A 27 -20.56 -4.83 -17.83
N ASP A 28 -21.41 -5.60 -18.53
CA ASP A 28 -22.20 -6.69 -17.92
C ASP A 28 -21.37 -7.99 -17.72
N HIS A 29 -20.05 -7.94 -17.93
CA HIS A 29 -19.20 -9.12 -17.84
C HIS A 29 -18.61 -9.27 -16.43
N PRO A 30 -18.91 -10.39 -15.72
CA PRO A 30 -18.29 -10.63 -14.43
C PRO A 30 -16.79 -10.83 -14.62
N ALA A 31 -16.00 -9.94 -14.01
CA ALA A 31 -14.55 -9.96 -14.08
C ALA A 31 -13.97 -9.81 -12.67
N ARG A 32 -12.86 -10.51 -12.41
CA ARG A 32 -12.04 -10.28 -11.22
C ARG A 32 -10.80 -9.50 -11.60
N LEU A 33 -10.45 -8.49 -10.82
CA LEU A 33 -9.30 -7.62 -11.06
C LEU A 33 -8.14 -7.98 -10.12
N TRP A 34 -6.95 -8.18 -10.69
CA TRP A 34 -5.72 -8.30 -9.92
C TRP A 34 -4.74 -7.19 -10.31
N LEU A 35 -4.26 -6.45 -9.32
CA LEU A 35 -3.22 -5.44 -9.50
C LEU A 35 -1.89 -6.02 -9.04
N VAL A 36 -1.03 -6.34 -10.00
CA VAL A 36 0.28 -6.93 -9.71
C VAL A 36 1.35 -5.85 -9.78
N THR A 37 2.15 -5.78 -8.72
CA THR A 37 3.27 -4.86 -8.53
C THR A 37 4.54 -5.64 -8.20
N ARG A 38 5.70 -4.98 -8.23
CA ARG A 38 6.98 -5.60 -7.83
C ARG A 38 7.82 -4.67 -6.95
N GLY A 39 8.09 -5.10 -5.72
CA GLY A 39 8.82 -4.32 -4.72
C GLY A 39 8.15 -2.98 -4.37
N ALA A 40 6.83 -2.88 -4.50
CA ALA A 40 6.08 -1.64 -4.22
C ALA A 40 5.76 -1.44 -2.73
N GLN A 41 5.83 -2.51 -1.93
CA GLN A 41 5.58 -2.50 -0.49
C GLN A 41 6.84 -2.78 0.32
N ALA A 42 6.98 -2.13 1.46
CA ALA A 42 7.98 -2.51 2.46
C ALA A 42 7.43 -3.67 3.27
N VAL A 43 8.13 -4.81 3.28
CA VAL A 43 7.72 -6.02 3.99
C VAL A 43 8.92 -6.56 4.73
N ALA A 44 8.77 -6.83 6.03
CA ALA A 44 9.86 -7.27 6.91
C ALA A 44 11.07 -6.30 6.89
N ASP A 45 12.23 -6.78 7.33
CA ASP A 45 13.49 -6.02 7.38
C ASP A 45 14.23 -6.07 6.03
N GLU A 46 13.51 -5.85 4.92
CA GLU A 46 14.13 -5.87 3.60
C GLU A 46 14.99 -4.62 3.35
N PRO A 47 16.14 -4.79 2.66
CA PRO A 47 17.02 -3.69 2.34
C PRO A 47 16.34 -2.67 1.41
N ASP A 48 16.86 -1.44 1.45
CA ASP A 48 16.36 -0.29 0.70
C ASP A 48 16.20 -0.58 -0.80
N GLY A 49 15.04 -0.24 -1.38
CA GLY A 49 14.81 -0.45 -2.82
C GLY A 49 13.35 -0.40 -3.28
N LEU A 50 12.49 0.41 -2.65
CA LEU A 50 11.07 0.44 -2.99
C LEU A 50 10.81 1.01 -4.39
N SER A 51 10.01 0.30 -5.17
CA SER A 51 9.40 0.78 -6.41
C SER A 51 8.26 1.76 -6.10
N MET A 52 8.61 2.93 -5.55
CA MET A 52 7.65 3.94 -5.08
C MET A 52 6.65 4.40 -6.14
N HIS A 53 7.03 4.32 -7.41
CA HIS A 53 6.18 4.67 -8.55
C HIS A 53 5.00 3.69 -8.74
N GLN A 54 5.02 2.50 -8.14
CA GLN A 54 3.92 1.53 -8.18
C GLN A 54 3.04 1.56 -6.92
N SER A 55 3.55 2.08 -5.81
CA SER A 55 2.84 2.11 -4.51
C SER A 55 1.45 2.77 -4.56
N PRO A 56 1.18 3.82 -5.37
CA PRO A 56 -0.18 4.39 -5.48
C PRO A 56 -1.25 3.39 -5.94
N LEU A 57 -0.89 2.34 -6.68
CA LEU A 57 -1.82 1.30 -7.10
C LEU A 57 -2.42 0.53 -5.92
N TRP A 58 -1.70 0.44 -4.79
CA TRP A 58 -2.21 -0.20 -3.57
C TRP A 58 -3.28 0.65 -2.88
N GLY A 59 -3.12 1.98 -2.88
CA GLY A 59 -4.17 2.89 -2.42
C GLY A 59 -5.40 2.81 -3.32
N MET A 60 -5.19 2.80 -4.64
CA MET A 60 -6.28 2.72 -5.60
C MET A 60 -7.02 1.38 -5.55
N GLY A 61 -6.31 0.26 -5.38
CA GLY A 61 -6.92 -1.07 -5.21
C GLY A 61 -7.87 -1.15 -4.02
N ASN A 62 -7.57 -0.44 -2.92
CA ASN A 62 -8.48 -0.35 -1.77
C ASN A 62 -9.77 0.40 -2.09
N VAL A 63 -9.67 1.48 -2.86
CA VAL A 63 -10.85 2.24 -3.30
C VAL A 63 -11.68 1.39 -4.25
N ILE A 64 -11.06 0.75 -5.24
CA ILE A 64 -11.75 -0.15 -6.20
C ILE A 64 -12.48 -1.26 -5.45
N ALA A 65 -11.82 -1.93 -4.49
CA ALA A 65 -12.43 -3.00 -3.71
C ALA A 65 -13.62 -2.54 -2.84
N SER A 66 -13.72 -1.24 -2.54
CA SER A 66 -14.83 -0.64 -1.78
C SER A 66 -15.96 -0.13 -2.68
N GLU A 67 -15.63 0.48 -3.82
CA GLU A 67 -16.61 1.08 -4.74
C GLU A 67 -17.18 0.07 -5.74
N HIS A 68 -16.39 -0.93 -6.12
CA HIS A 68 -16.73 -2.00 -7.07
C HIS A 68 -16.41 -3.38 -6.47
N PRO A 69 -17.15 -3.81 -5.42
CA PRO A 69 -16.89 -5.07 -4.73
C PRO A 69 -17.05 -6.32 -5.63
N ASP A 70 -17.87 -6.20 -6.67
CA ASP A 70 -18.09 -7.16 -7.75
C ASP A 70 -16.82 -7.45 -8.56
N LEU A 71 -15.88 -6.51 -8.65
CA LEU A 71 -14.59 -6.74 -9.31
C LEU A 71 -13.61 -7.58 -8.46
N GLY A 72 -13.92 -7.84 -7.19
CA GLY A 72 -13.09 -8.69 -6.33
C GLY A 72 -11.61 -8.30 -6.31
N CYS A 73 -11.32 -6.99 -6.32
CA CYS A 73 -9.98 -6.47 -6.56
C CYS A 73 -8.96 -6.95 -5.51
N THR A 74 -7.89 -7.62 -5.96
CA THR A 74 -6.78 -8.09 -5.13
C THR A 74 -5.46 -7.44 -5.58
N CYS A 75 -4.68 -6.88 -4.64
CA CYS A 75 -3.33 -6.38 -4.89
C CYS A 75 -2.28 -7.44 -4.53
N ILE A 76 -1.32 -7.67 -5.43
CA ILE A 76 -0.21 -8.61 -5.25
C ILE A 76 1.09 -7.86 -5.49
N ASP A 77 2.04 -7.91 -4.56
CA ASP A 77 3.39 -7.36 -4.72
C ASP A 77 4.43 -8.47 -4.75
N LEU A 78 5.02 -8.68 -5.93
CA LEU A 78 6.05 -9.68 -6.17
C LEU A 78 7.38 -9.24 -5.56
N SER A 79 8.20 -10.22 -5.20
CA SER A 79 9.55 -9.96 -4.71
C SER A 79 10.38 -9.25 -5.80
N PRO A 80 11.11 -8.18 -5.47
CA PRO A 80 12.06 -7.56 -6.39
C PRO A 80 13.24 -8.50 -6.71
N ASP A 81 13.58 -9.40 -5.80
CA ASP A 81 14.76 -10.28 -5.89
C ASP A 81 14.47 -11.66 -6.47
N ALA A 82 13.19 -12.03 -6.59
CA ALA A 82 12.80 -13.31 -7.18
C ALA A 82 13.09 -13.35 -8.68
N SER A 83 13.50 -14.49 -9.20
CA SER A 83 13.56 -14.73 -10.65
C SER A 83 12.16 -14.62 -11.31
N PRO A 84 12.08 -14.44 -12.64
CA PRO A 84 10.80 -14.49 -13.35
C PRO A 84 10.03 -15.79 -13.13
N ASP A 85 10.72 -16.93 -13.08
CA ASP A 85 10.09 -18.24 -12.88
C ASP A 85 9.51 -18.40 -11.46
N GLU A 86 10.23 -17.93 -10.44
CA GLU A 86 9.74 -17.90 -9.07
C GLU A 86 8.53 -16.97 -8.94
N SER A 87 8.62 -15.77 -9.54
CA SER A 87 7.54 -14.80 -9.56
C SER A 87 6.27 -15.37 -10.23
N ALA A 88 6.43 -16.05 -11.37
CA ALA A 88 5.34 -16.69 -12.09
C ALA A 88 4.70 -17.83 -11.28
N LYS A 89 5.51 -18.65 -10.60
CA LYS A 89 5.00 -19.72 -9.72
C LYS A 89 4.21 -19.16 -8.54
N SER A 90 4.72 -18.14 -7.86
CA SER A 90 4.01 -17.48 -6.76
C SER A 90 2.71 -16.85 -7.22
N LEU A 91 2.74 -16.12 -8.36
CA LEU A 91 1.54 -15.51 -8.92
C LEU A 91 0.50 -16.56 -9.32
N LEU A 92 0.90 -17.63 -10.00
CA LEU A 92 -0.03 -18.70 -10.39
C LEU A 92 -0.65 -19.39 -9.18
N SER A 93 0.15 -19.66 -8.14
CA SER A 93 -0.35 -20.23 -6.89
C SER A 93 -1.38 -19.32 -6.22
N GLU A 94 -1.16 -18.01 -6.26
CA GLU A 94 -2.08 -17.02 -5.68
C GLU A 94 -3.39 -16.93 -6.46
N LEU A 95 -3.32 -16.87 -7.79
CA LEU A 95 -4.49 -16.78 -8.68
C LEU A 95 -5.39 -18.02 -8.57
N LEU A 96 -4.83 -19.17 -8.20
CA LEU A 96 -5.54 -20.42 -7.99
C LEU A 96 -5.96 -20.66 -6.53
N SER A 97 -5.60 -19.77 -5.61
CA SER A 97 -5.96 -19.88 -4.21
C SER A 97 -7.43 -19.49 -3.96
N ASP A 98 -8.02 -20.08 -2.93
CA ASP A 98 -9.43 -19.87 -2.54
C ASP A 98 -9.54 -19.03 -1.24
N ASP A 99 -8.53 -18.20 -0.95
CA ASP A 99 -8.59 -17.29 0.19
C ASP A 99 -9.17 -15.91 -0.16
N ASP A 100 -9.59 -15.19 0.87
CA ASP A 100 -10.25 -13.88 0.75
C ASP A 100 -9.28 -12.71 0.94
N GLU A 101 -7.97 -12.97 0.88
CA GLU A 101 -6.97 -11.95 1.04
C GLU A 101 -6.96 -10.99 -0.15
N ARG A 102 -6.91 -9.69 0.15
CA ARG A 102 -6.97 -8.63 -0.87
C ARG A 102 -5.65 -7.91 -1.08
N GLN A 103 -4.68 -8.15 -0.23
CA GLN A 103 -3.39 -7.48 -0.24
C GLN A 103 -2.31 -8.48 0.16
N ILE A 104 -1.56 -8.94 -0.84
CA ILE A 104 -0.56 -9.98 -0.71
C ILE A 104 0.79 -9.46 -1.14
N ALA A 105 1.84 -9.84 -0.42
CA ALA A 105 3.21 -9.62 -0.84
C ALA A 105 4.01 -10.91 -0.75
N PHE A 106 4.83 -11.19 -1.75
CA PHE A 106 5.76 -12.32 -1.76
C PHE A 106 7.17 -11.81 -1.55
N ARG A 107 7.89 -12.40 -0.60
CA ARG A 107 9.31 -12.15 -0.31
C ARG A 107 10.06 -13.48 -0.11
N ALA A 108 11.37 -13.40 0.11
CA ALA A 108 12.21 -14.58 0.37
C ALA A 108 11.70 -15.41 1.57
N GLN A 109 11.09 -14.77 2.57
CA GLN A 109 10.54 -15.43 3.75
C GLN A 109 9.15 -16.04 3.51
N GLY A 110 8.52 -15.78 2.36
CA GLY A 110 7.26 -16.39 1.95
C GLY A 110 6.17 -15.40 1.56
N ARG A 111 4.92 -15.85 1.69
CA ARG A 111 3.70 -15.09 1.41
C ARG A 111 3.27 -14.31 2.64
N PHE A 112 2.99 -13.02 2.47
CA PHE A 112 2.50 -12.12 3.50
C PHE A 112 1.14 -11.56 3.11
N ALA A 113 0.22 -11.48 4.06
CA ALA A 113 -1.06 -10.79 3.90
C ALA A 113 -1.10 -9.54 4.77
N ALA A 114 -1.64 -8.43 4.24
CA ALA A 114 -1.65 -7.17 4.96
C ALA A 114 -2.61 -7.20 6.16
N ARG A 115 -2.17 -6.60 7.29
CA ARG A 115 -2.97 -6.47 8.51
C ARG A 115 -2.74 -5.11 9.12
N LEU A 116 -3.82 -4.50 9.61
CA LEU A 116 -3.74 -3.29 10.44
C LEU A 116 -3.59 -3.71 11.90
N ALA A 117 -2.47 -3.35 12.51
CA ALA A 117 -2.22 -3.57 13.93
C ALA A 117 -2.14 -2.25 14.68
N ARG A 118 -2.54 -2.25 15.96
CA ARG A 118 -2.33 -1.10 16.82
C ARG A 118 -0.83 -0.89 17.02
N TYR A 119 -0.33 0.28 16.61
CA TYR A 119 1.02 0.68 16.97
C TYR A 119 1.13 0.82 18.48
N ARG A 120 2.09 0.12 19.08
CA ARG A 120 2.47 0.32 20.48
C ARG A 120 3.70 1.20 20.47
N PHE A 121 3.55 2.44 20.94
CA PHE A 121 4.69 3.31 21.20
C PHE A 121 5.64 2.56 22.15
N GLY A 122 6.83 2.21 21.65
CA GLY A 122 7.96 1.93 22.53
C GLY A 122 8.39 3.23 23.21
N THR A 123 9.20 3.14 24.28
CA THR A 123 9.92 4.32 24.75
C THR A 123 10.73 4.85 23.57
N PRO A 124 10.43 6.06 23.07
CA PRO A 124 11.14 6.56 21.91
C PRO A 124 12.60 6.71 22.28
N VAL A 125 13.47 5.94 21.63
CA VAL A 125 14.89 6.25 21.58
C VAL A 125 15.01 7.39 20.59
N TYR A 126 14.70 8.60 21.06
CA TYR A 126 15.18 9.78 20.37
C TYR A 126 16.70 9.75 20.58
N GLU A 127 17.45 9.23 19.60
CA GLU A 127 18.79 9.77 19.40
C GLU A 127 18.63 11.29 19.36
N ASN A 128 19.50 12.02 20.05
CA ASN A 128 19.51 13.49 20.01
C ASN A 128 19.81 13.92 18.56
N VAL A 129 18.81 13.85 17.69
CA VAL A 129 18.85 14.40 16.35
C VAL A 129 18.85 15.91 16.59
N PRO A 130 19.96 16.61 16.33
CA PRO A 130 20.02 18.04 16.59
C PRO A 130 18.96 18.72 15.71
N VAL A 131 17.91 19.18 16.37
CA VAL A 131 16.83 19.93 15.72
C VAL A 131 17.34 21.35 15.53
N ARG A 132 17.13 21.93 14.34
CA ARG A 132 17.49 23.33 14.09
C ARG A 132 16.72 24.24 15.03
N ASP A 133 17.33 25.35 15.45
CA ASP A 133 16.75 26.33 16.39
C ASP A 133 15.39 26.89 15.96
N ASN A 134 15.04 26.79 14.67
CA ASN A 134 13.78 27.28 14.09
C ASN A 134 12.77 26.17 13.73
N ALA A 135 12.92 24.95 14.25
CA ALA A 135 11.96 23.89 13.96
C ALA A 135 10.63 24.13 14.67
N SER A 136 9.54 24.01 13.90
CA SER A 136 8.18 23.94 14.44
C SER A 136 7.84 22.50 14.78
N LEU A 137 7.54 22.23 16.06
CA LEU A 137 7.04 20.92 16.48
C LEU A 137 5.53 20.83 16.21
N TYR A 138 5.12 19.88 15.36
CA TYR A 138 3.72 19.51 15.20
C TYR A 138 3.39 18.36 16.15
N SER A 139 2.62 18.63 17.22
CA SER A 139 2.13 17.58 18.12
C SER A 139 0.63 17.38 17.95
N LEU A 140 0.19 16.16 17.66
CA LEU A 140 -1.21 15.77 17.75
C LEU A 140 -1.55 15.55 19.23
N LYS A 141 -2.45 16.36 19.80
CA LYS A 141 -2.99 16.11 21.15
C LYS A 141 -4.06 15.03 21.04
N SER A 142 -4.00 14.00 21.89
CA SER A 142 -5.07 13.01 21.99
C SER A 142 -6.20 13.57 22.86
N ASP A 143 -7.45 13.52 22.38
CA ASP A 143 -8.64 13.98 23.12
C ASP A 143 -9.03 13.06 24.32
N ARG A 144 -8.17 12.12 24.72
CA ARG A 144 -8.43 11.21 25.83
C ARG A 144 -7.70 11.65 27.09
N GLU A 145 -8.12 12.78 27.64
CA GLU A 145 -8.09 13.01 29.09
C GLU A 145 -9.17 14.05 29.42
N GLY A 146 -10.18 13.60 30.18
CA GLY A 146 -11.36 14.39 30.50
C GLY A 146 -11.03 15.59 31.39
N GLN A 147 -10.96 16.78 30.80
CA GLN A 147 -11.21 18.02 31.50
C GLN A 147 -12.42 18.76 30.90
N PRO A 148 -13.32 19.31 31.75
CA PRO A 148 -14.56 19.92 31.27
C PRO A 148 -14.27 21.18 30.46
N ARG A 149 -14.87 21.26 29.26
CA ARG A 149 -14.83 22.45 28.41
C ARG A 149 -15.41 23.65 29.19
N LYS A 150 -14.59 24.64 29.53
CA LYS A 150 -15.09 25.96 29.90
C LYS A 150 -15.84 26.53 28.68
N LYS A 151 -17.15 26.72 28.84
CA LYS A 151 -17.97 27.54 27.94
C LYS A 151 -17.44 28.97 28.01
N TRP A 152 -17.06 29.54 26.88
CA TRP A 152 -16.89 30.98 26.77
C TRP A 152 -18.25 31.59 26.43
N ALA A 153 -18.66 32.55 27.25
CA ALA A 153 -19.70 33.52 26.94
C ALA A 153 -19.19 34.54 25.92
#